data_AF-M4V9G8-F1
#
_entry.id   AF-M4V9G8-F1
#
_cell.length_a   1.000
_cell.length_b   1.000
_cell.length_c   1.000
_cell.angle_alpha   90.00
_cell.angle_beta   90.00
_cell.angle_gamma   90.00
#
_symmetry.space_group_name_H-M   'P 1'
#
loop_
_entity.id
_entity.type
_entity.pdbx_description
1 polymer ?
#
loop_
_entity_poly.entity_id
_entity_poly.type
_entity_poly.pdbx_seq_one_letter_code
_entity_poly.pdbx_strand_id
1 'polypeptide(L)' 'MKPLYKNKKGQILVEYLLLLTIAVGCATLMTKTLVSRSEESPGIIIKAWDSLLKSLANDLPDCAEQESFSTANCPE' A
#
# COMPACT_ATOMS: atom_id res chain seq x y z
N MET A 1 41.99 -33.79 5.68
CA MET A 1 40.85 -32.89 5.42
C MET A 1 41.42 -31.59 4.85
N LYS A 2 41.26 -31.32 3.55
CA LYS A 2 41.86 -30.14 2.90
C LYS A 2 41.00 -28.90 3.20
N PRO A 3 41.57 -27.76 3.58
CA PRO A 3 40.80 -26.53 3.79
C PRO A 3 40.26 -26.04 2.45
N LEU A 4 38.94 -25.98 2.32
CA LEU A 4 38.25 -25.33 1.20
C LEU A 4 38.65 -23.85 1.22
N TYR A 5 39.43 -23.42 0.24
CA TYR A 5 39.93 -22.06 0.06
C TYR A 5 38.75 -21.07 0.07
N LYS A 6 38.55 -20.36 1.19
CA LYS A 6 37.48 -19.37 1.38
C LYS A 6 37.80 -18.11 0.58
N ASN A 7 37.22 -17.98 -0.61
CA ASN A 7 37.15 -16.72 -1.37
C ASN A 7 36.20 -15.72 -0.67
N LYS A 8 36.65 -15.13 0.45
CA LYS A 8 35.82 -14.31 1.35
C LYS A 8 35.26 -13.03 0.73
N LYS A 9 35.94 -12.45 -0.27
CA LYS A 9 35.55 -11.17 -0.89
C LYS A 9 34.39 -11.31 -1.88
N GLY A 10 34.35 -12.39 -2.66
CA GLY A 10 33.26 -12.64 -3.60
C GLY A 10 31.98 -13.10 -2.91
N GLN A 11 32.11 -13.92 -1.85
CA GLN A 11 30.96 -14.38 -1.07
C GLN A 11 30.23 -13.23 -0.37
N ILE A 12 30.96 -12.26 0.19
CA ILE A 12 30.35 -11.11 0.87
C ILE A 12 29.47 -10.29 -0.10
N LEU A 13 29.94 -10.09 -1.34
CA LEU A 13 29.20 -9.34 -2.34
C LEU A 13 27.90 -10.04 -2.70
N VAL A 14 27.95 -11.36 -2.91
CA VAL A 14 26.75 -12.16 -3.22
C VAL A 14 25.75 -12.15 -2.07
N GLU A 15 26.22 -12.20 -0.83
CA GLU A 15 25.37 -12.17 0.36
C GLU A 15 24.60 -10.85 0.48
N TYR A 16 25.28 -9.70 0.31
CA TYR A 16 24.60 -8.39 0.31
C TYR A 16 23.65 -8.22 -0.87
N LEU A 17 23.98 -8.75 -2.04
CA LEU A 17 23.10 -8.73 -3.21
C LEU A 17 21.83 -9.56 -2.98
N LEU A 18 21.96 -10.71 -2.33
CA LEU A 18 20.84 -11.57 -1.98
C LEU A 18 19.92 -10.88 -0.96
N LEU A 19 20.49 -10.28 0.08
CA LEU A 19 19.75 -9.50 1.08
C LEU A 19 19.06 -8.29 0.44
N LEU A 20 19.74 -7.57 -0.45
CA LEU A 20 19.17 -6.44 -1.19
C LEU A 20 17.99 -6.90 -2.05
N THR A 21 18.12 -8.01 -2.76
CA THR A 21 17.06 -8.56 -3.62
C THR A 21 15.83 -8.92 -2.79
N ILE A 22 16.03 -9.53 -1.62
CA ILE A 22 14.93 -9.84 -0.69
C ILE A 22 14.26 -8.55 -0.20
N ALA A 23 15.05 -7.55 0.22
CA ALA A 23 14.53 -6.28 0.69
C ALA A 23 13.70 -5.54 -0.37
N VAL A 24 14.20 -5.48 -1.61
CA VAL A 24 13.49 -4.88 -2.75
C VAL A 24 12.22 -5.68 -3.08
N GLY A 25 12.28 -7.02 -3.00
CA GLY A 25 11.11 -7.88 -3.18
C GLY A 25 10.00 -7.58 -2.16
N CYS A 26 10.34 -7.49 -0.88
CA CYS A 26 9.41 -7.10 0.18
C CYS A 26 8.82 -5.71 -0.05
N ALA A 27 9.67 -4.71 -0.35
CA ALA A 27 9.23 -3.34 -0.63
C ALA A 27 8.26 -3.29 -1.82
N THR A 28 8.53 -4.08 -2.87
CA THR A 28 7.66 -4.17 -4.05
C THR A 28 6.29 -4.74 -3.68
N LEU A 29 6.24 -5.83 -2.91
CA LEU A 29 4.97 -6.43 -2.48
C LEU A 29 4.13 -5.46 -1.64
N MET A 30 4.77 -4.75 -0.69
CA MET A 30 4.10 -3.73 0.11
C MET A 30 3.59 -2.57 -0.76
N THR A 31 4.41 -2.08 -1.68
CA THR A 31 4.00 -0.95 -2.54
C THR A 31 2.79 -1.31 -3.41
N LYS A 32 2.72 -2.56 -3.92
CA LYS A 32 1.57 -3.05 -4.68
C LYS A 32 0.28 -3.02 -3.85
N THR A 33 0.31 -3.39 -2.58
CA THR A 33 -0.90 -3.36 -1.74
C THR A 33 -1.31 -1.94 -1.35
N LEU A 34 -0.35 -1.02 -1.20
CA LEU A 34 -0.64 0.37 -0.84
C LEU A 34 -1.24 1.17 -2.02
N VAL A 35 -0.69 1.01 -3.23
CA VAL A 35 -0.96 1.88 -4.40
C VAL A 35 -1.62 1.12 -5.57
N SER A 36 -2.09 -0.12 -5.37
CA SER A 36 -2.82 -0.87 -6.41
C SER A 36 -3.90 -0.02 -7.07
N ARG A 37 -3.89 0.07 -8.40
CA ARG A 37 -4.91 0.75 -9.21
C ARG A 37 -5.93 -0.23 -9.80
N SER A 38 -5.97 -1.47 -9.31
CA SER A 38 -6.98 -2.45 -9.74
C SER A 38 -8.37 -1.98 -9.30
N GLU A 39 -9.35 -2.10 -10.19
CA GLU A 39 -10.75 -1.78 -9.90
C GLU A 39 -11.35 -2.76 -8.88
N GLU A 40 -10.98 -4.03 -8.94
CA GLU A 40 -11.47 -5.06 -8.02
C GLU A 40 -10.80 -4.98 -6.63
N SER A 41 -9.53 -4.57 -6.59
CA SER A 41 -8.75 -4.50 -5.35
C SER A 41 -7.92 -3.21 -5.29
N PRO A 42 -8.59 -2.06 -5.09
CA PRO A 42 -7.89 -0.78 -5.01
C PRO A 42 -6.99 -0.75 -3.78
N GLY A 43 -5.84 -0.11 -3.94
CA GLY A 43 -4.85 0.07 -2.90
C GLY A 43 -5.43 0.86 -1.74
N ILE A 44 -4.84 0.68 -0.56
CA ILE A 44 -5.30 1.30 0.69
C ILE A 44 -5.42 2.82 0.53
N ILE A 45 -4.43 3.45 -0.12
CA ILE A 45 -4.42 4.90 -0.32
C ILE A 45 -5.59 5.34 -1.23
N ILE A 46 -5.85 4.59 -2.30
CA ILE A 46 -6.92 4.92 -3.24
C ILE A 46 -8.29 4.76 -2.57
N LYS A 47 -8.48 3.69 -1.79
CA LYS A 47 -9.71 3.47 -1.01
C LYS A 47 -9.96 4.61 -0.01
N ALA A 48 -8.92 5.05 0.70
CA ALA A 48 -9.03 6.15 1.64
C ALA A 48 -9.38 7.46 0.93
N TRP A 49 -8.77 7.74 -0.22
CA TRP A 49 -9.06 8.93 -1.02
C TRP A 49 -10.49 8.92 -1.56
N ASP A 50 -10.96 7.79 -2.10
CA ASP A 50 -12.35 7.63 -2.55
C ASP A 50 -13.36 7.82 -1.41
N SER A 51 -13.04 7.31 -0.21
CA SER A 51 -13.86 7.54 0.99
C SER A 51 -13.96 9.02 1.37
N LEU A 52 -12.85 9.77 1.26
CA LEU A 52 -12.86 11.21 1.51
C LEU A 52 -13.69 11.96 0.48
N LEU A 53 -13.55 11.63 -0.80
CA LEU A 53 -14.35 12.23 -1.87
C LEU A 53 -15.84 11.98 -1.67
N LYS A 54 -16.23 10.77 -1.28
CA LYS A 54 -17.62 10.44 -0.95
C LYS A 54 -18.11 11.24 0.25
N SER A 55 -17.30 11.35 1.29
CA SER A 55 -17.64 12.15 2.47
C SER A 55 -17.88 13.61 2.12
N LEU A 56 -17.04 14.22 1.28
CA LEU A 56 -17.21 15.60 0.82
C LEU A 56 -18.42 15.76 -0.10
N ALA A 57 -18.65 14.80 -1.00
CA ALA A 57 -19.79 14.84 -1.92
C ALA A 57 -21.14 14.70 -1.19
N ASN A 58 -21.17 13.98 -0.06
CA ASN A 58 -22.37 13.79 0.75
C ASN A 58 -22.56 14.88 1.82
N ASP A 59 -21.70 15.90 1.88
CA ASP A 59 -21.87 17.07 2.75
C ASP A 59 -22.78 18.08 2.06
N LEU A 60 -24.09 17.79 2.10
CA LEU A 60 -25.14 18.57 1.43
C LEU A 60 -25.67 19.69 2.35
N PRO A 61 -25.82 20.93 1.85
CA PRO A 61 -26.24 22.07 2.67
C PRO A 61 -27.69 21.97 3.17
N ASP A 62 -28.53 21.20 2.49
CA ASP A 62 -29.96 21.04 2.82
C ASP A 62 -30.20 20.01 3.95
N CYS A 63 -29.13 19.44 4.52
CA CYS A 63 -29.19 18.26 5.40
C CYS A 63 -28.53 18.57 6.75
N ALA A 64 -29.10 19.57 7.46
CA ALA A 64 -28.52 20.14 8.68
C ALA A 64 -28.40 19.17 9.87
N GLU A 65 -29.15 18.05 9.87
CA GLU A 65 -29.13 17.03 10.93
C GLU A 65 -28.37 15.75 10.52
N GLN A 66 -27.54 15.82 9.47
CA GLN A 66 -26.83 14.64 8.96
C GLN A 66 -25.63 14.26 9.87
N GLU A 67 -25.74 13.11 10.55
CA GLU A 67 -24.71 12.58 11.47
C GLU A 67 -23.65 11.70 10.78
N SER A 68 -23.87 11.31 9.52
CA SER A 68 -22.95 10.45 8.75
C SER A 68 -22.83 10.90 7.30
N PHE A 69 -21.58 10.97 6.82
CA PHE A 69 -21.25 11.38 5.45
C PHE A 69 -20.89 10.21 4.53
N SER A 70 -21.08 8.95 4.99
CA SER A 70 -20.80 7.77 4.17
C SER A 70 -21.84 7.53 3.07
N THR A 71 -23.04 8.10 3.21
CA THR A 71 -24.18 7.96 2.29
C THR A 71 -24.94 9.27 2.23
N ALA A 72 -25.27 9.76 1.04
CA ALA A 72 -26.23 10.85 0.87
C ALA A 72 -27.60 10.36 1.31
N ASN A 73 -28.03 10.73 2.50
CA ASN A 73 -29.38 10.45 2.96
C ASN A 73 -29.87 11.67 3.73
N CYS A 74 -30.59 12.53 3.01
CA CYS A 74 -31.27 13.67 3.60
C CYS A 74 -32.72 13.24 3.80
N PRO A 75 -33.27 13.31 5.03
CA PRO A 75 -34.70 13.14 5.20
C PRO A 75 -35.42 14.22 4.39
N GLU A 76 -36.40 13.83 3.56
CA GLU A 76 -37.33 14.77 2.91
C GLU A 76 -38.11 15.61 3.93
#